data_AF-A0A9D1A1D3-F1
#
_entry.id   AF-A0A9D1A1D3-F1
#
_cell.length_a   1.000
_cell.length_b   1.000
_cell.length_c   1.000
_cell.angle_alpha   90.00
_cell.angle_beta   90.00
_cell.angle_gamma   90.00
#
_symmetry.space_group_name_H-M   'P 1'
#
loop_
_entity.id
_entity.type
_entity.pdbx_description
1 polymer ?
#
loop_
_entity_poly.entity_id
_entity_poly.type
_entity_poly.pdbx_seq_one_letter_code
_entity_poly.pdbx_strand_id
1 'polypeptide(L)'
;MRIVIAGGRSRTDYLIESLVMSGHEVVAVNIDRAWCEYLSSRHDVPVVCGDATKRYVLDDADIEGFDLIIALSDSDADNLVICQMARYFFGIERQVCTAYNPRNVAVFKKLGISSVVSATFMLSRLIEEASLAALGGEVPKHARERHAAEGARFDQGDELDATAGLRRVLSDGLHAAEEERHGFWRGRRV
;
A
#
# COMPACT_ATOMS: atom_id res chain seq x y z
N MET A 1 10.02 -1.58 16.08
CA MET A 1 10.25 -1.68 14.62
C MET A 1 10.20 -0.28 14.05
N ARG A 2 10.89 -0.06 12.93
CA ARG A 2 10.85 1.17 12.14
C ARG A 2 9.89 0.98 10.97
N ILE A 3 8.88 1.83 10.89
CA ILE A 3 7.75 1.67 9.97
C ILE A 3 7.57 2.93 9.14
N VAL A 4 7.50 2.77 7.82
CA VAL A 4 7.12 3.84 6.90
C VAL A 4 5.63 3.73 6.60
N ILE A 5 4.90 4.84 6.67
CA ILE A 5 3.51 4.92 6.18
C ILE A 5 3.47 5.92 5.03
N ALA A 6 3.11 5.45 3.84
CA ALA A 6 3.10 6.23 2.62
C ALA A 6 1.68 6.45 2.10
N GLY A 7 1.32 7.71 1.88
CA GLY A 7 0.00 8.15 1.44
C GLY A 7 -1.03 8.16 2.56
N GLY A 8 -2.28 7.91 2.18
CA GLY A 8 -3.44 7.97 3.07
C GLY A 8 -3.76 9.37 3.56
N ARG A 9 -4.66 9.46 4.53
CA ARG A 9 -5.18 10.70 5.12
C ARG A 9 -5.56 10.41 6.57
N SER A 10 -6.85 10.44 6.89
CA SER A 10 -7.39 9.99 8.18
C SER A 10 -6.97 8.56 8.55
N ARG A 11 -6.83 7.66 7.55
CA ARG A 11 -6.31 6.30 7.75
C ARG A 11 -4.88 6.31 8.31
N THR A 12 -4.03 7.21 7.81
CA THR A 12 -2.64 7.38 8.25
C THR A 12 -2.59 8.01 9.63
N ASP A 13 -3.37 9.06 9.87
CA ASP A 13 -3.53 9.71 11.17
C ASP A 13 -3.82 8.70 12.29
N TYR A 14 -4.85 7.86 12.09
CA TYR A 14 -5.24 6.83 13.05
C TYR A 14 -4.17 5.74 13.23
N LEU A 15 -3.51 5.35 12.13
CA LEU A 15 -2.51 4.29 12.17
C LEU A 15 -1.22 4.73 12.87
N ILE A 16 -0.79 5.98 12.69
CA ILE A 16 0.36 6.55 13.40
C ILE A 16 0.14 6.45 14.91
N GLU A 17 -1.01 6.92 15.40
CA GLU A 17 -1.34 6.89 16.83
C GLU A 17 -1.25 5.46 17.39
N SER A 18 -1.86 4.49 16.71
CA SER A 18 -1.86 3.08 17.14
C SER A 18 -0.46 2.45 17.15
N LEU A 19 0.36 2.72 16.12
CA LEU A 19 1.70 2.13 16.01
C LEU A 19 2.69 2.76 16.99
N VAL A 20 2.62 4.08 17.18
CA VAL A 20 3.44 4.80 18.17
C VAL A 20 3.09 4.33 19.58
N MET A 21 1.80 4.20 19.92
CA MET A 21 1.37 3.64 21.20
C MET A 21 1.86 2.21 21.44
N SER A 22 2.08 1.45 20.36
CA SER A 22 2.62 0.08 20.41
C SER A 22 4.16 0.05 20.49
N GLY A 23 4.82 1.21 20.62
CA GLY A 23 6.27 1.34 20.75
C GLY A 23 7.03 1.18 19.43
N HIS A 24 6.42 1.57 18.30
CA HIS A 24 7.10 1.58 17.00
C HIS A 24 7.56 2.98 16.62
N GLU A 25 8.69 3.05 15.92
CA GLU A 25 9.20 4.26 15.29
C GLU A 25 8.52 4.39 13.93
N VAL A 26 7.93 5.55 13.66
CA VAL A 26 7.10 5.76 12.47
C VAL A 26 7.59 6.98 11.70
N VAL A 27 7.70 6.85 10.38
CA VAL A 27 7.88 7.97 9.45
C VAL A 27 6.69 7.99 8.50
N ALA A 28 6.09 9.18 8.30
CA ALA A 28 4.98 9.36 7.36
C ALA A 28 5.45 10.06 6.08
N VAL A 29 4.95 9.63 4.93
CA VAL A 29 5.16 10.28 3.64
C VAL A 29 3.81 10.60 3.04
N ASN A 30 3.55 11.84 2.63
CA ASN A 30 2.29 12.22 2.01
C ASN A 30 2.49 13.28 0.93
N ILE A 31 1.71 13.21 -0.16
CA ILE A 31 1.81 14.18 -1.26
C ILE A 31 1.01 15.47 -0.97
N ASP A 32 -0.01 15.38 -0.10
CA ASP A 32 -0.88 16.49 0.24
C ASP A 32 -0.25 17.31 1.38
N ARG A 33 0.19 18.53 1.04
CA ARG A 33 0.89 19.41 1.97
C ARG A 33 0.06 19.76 3.20
N ALA A 34 -1.25 19.94 3.06
CA ALA A 34 -2.11 20.25 4.19
C ALA A 34 -2.16 19.07 5.18
N TRP A 35 -2.16 17.85 4.65
CA TRP A 35 -2.04 16.65 5.48
C TRP A 35 -0.66 16.50 6.12
N CYS A 36 0.43 16.88 5.43
CA CYS A 36 1.77 16.85 6.03
C CYS A 36 1.88 17.79 7.24
N GLU A 37 1.36 19.01 7.12
CA GLU A 37 1.32 20.01 8.18
C GLU A 37 0.42 19.55 9.34
N TYR A 38 -0.74 18.95 9.03
CA TYR A 38 -1.62 18.36 10.03
C TYR A 38 -0.94 17.20 10.78
N LEU A 39 -0.36 16.24 10.07
CA LEU A 39 0.26 15.06 10.68
C LEU A 39 1.47 15.44 11.55
N SER A 40 2.32 16.36 11.09
CA SER A 40 3.50 16.81 11.85
C SER A 40 3.15 17.66 13.06
N SER A 41 2.02 18.37 13.05
CA SER A 41 1.54 19.11 14.24
C SER A 41 0.78 18.23 15.23
N ARG A 42 0.10 17.18 14.73
CA ARG A 42 -0.71 16.25 15.54
C ARG A 42 0.16 15.20 16.23
N HIS A 43 1.19 14.70 15.54
CA HIS A 43 2.03 13.59 15.95
C HIS A 43 3.49 14.02 16.04
N ASP A 44 4.20 13.54 17.05
CA ASP A 44 5.65 13.76 17.20
C ASP A 44 6.43 12.71 16.38
N VAL A 45 6.21 12.71 15.06
CA VAL A 45 6.86 11.79 14.12
C VAL A 45 7.39 12.55 12.90
N PRO A 46 8.48 12.10 12.25
CA PRO A 46 8.92 12.69 10.99
C PRO A 46 7.86 12.55 9.89
N VAL A 47 7.61 13.64 9.18
CA VAL A 47 6.68 13.69 8.04
C VAL A 47 7.38 14.29 6.82
N VAL A 48 7.42 13.55 5.72
CA VAL A 48 7.97 13.99 4.43
C VAL A 48 6.83 14.31 3.47
N CYS A 49 6.86 15.52 2.91
CA CYS A 49 5.90 15.99 1.92
C CYS A 49 6.39 15.67 0.50
N GLY A 50 5.78 14.70 -0.16
CA GLY A 50 6.14 14.30 -1.52
C GLY A 50 5.38 13.08 -2.02
N ASP A 51 5.55 12.79 -3.31
CA ASP A 51 4.99 11.60 -3.95
C ASP A 51 5.84 10.36 -3.62
N ALA A 52 5.29 9.46 -2.81
CA ALA A 52 5.97 8.24 -2.38
C ALA A 52 6.23 7.23 -3.54
N THR A 53 5.68 7.44 -4.73
CA THR A 53 6.05 6.66 -5.92
C THR A 53 7.41 7.07 -6.49
N LYS A 54 7.96 8.20 -6.02
CA LYS A 54 9.26 8.72 -6.43
C LYS A 54 10.35 8.27 -5.46
N ARG A 55 11.45 7.77 -6.02
CA ARG A 55 12.57 7.30 -5.22
C ARG A 55 13.17 8.40 -4.36
N TYR A 56 13.41 9.58 -4.94
CA TYR A 56 14.05 10.68 -4.21
C TYR A 56 13.24 11.11 -2.97
N VAL A 57 11.91 10.99 -3.00
CA VAL A 57 11.05 11.29 -1.83
C VAL A 57 11.24 10.25 -0.73
N LEU A 58 11.40 8.98 -1.10
CA LEU A 58 11.71 7.92 -0.15
C LEU A 58 13.14 8.00 0.40
N ASP A 59 14.10 8.46 -0.43
CA ASP A 59 15.46 8.78 0.00
C ASP A 59 15.44 9.95 1.01
N ASP A 60 14.68 11.03 0.72
CA ASP A 60 14.51 12.19 1.64
C ASP A 60 13.82 11.80 2.96
N ALA A 61 13.06 10.70 2.97
CA ALA A 61 12.44 10.12 4.17
C ALA A 61 13.36 9.19 4.97
N ASP A 62 14.61 9.01 4.54
CA ASP A 62 15.66 8.23 5.21
C ASP A 62 15.20 6.81 5.62
N ILE A 63 14.49 6.13 4.70
CA ILE A 63 13.84 4.86 5.01
C ILE A 63 14.77 3.65 4.93
N GLU A 64 16.07 3.86 4.73
CA GLU A 64 17.03 2.76 4.57
C GLU A 64 17.13 1.91 5.85
N GLY A 65 17.00 0.60 5.69
CA GLY A 65 16.99 -0.37 6.78
C GLY A 65 15.68 -0.41 7.59
N PHE A 66 14.62 0.31 7.21
CA PHE A 66 13.32 0.18 7.87
C PHE A 66 12.77 -1.25 7.77
N ASP A 67 11.97 -1.64 8.75
CA ASP A 67 11.49 -3.02 8.87
C ASP A 67 10.24 -3.29 8.01
N LEU A 68 9.43 -2.26 7.78
CA LEU A 68 8.11 -2.35 7.16
C LEU A 68 7.74 -1.07 6.43
N ILE A 69 7.13 -1.19 5.26
CA ILE A 69 6.41 -0.11 4.58
C ILE A 69 4.92 -0.42 4.49
N ILE A 70 4.09 0.60 4.72
CA ILE A 70 2.62 0.55 4.61
C ILE A 70 2.17 1.55 3.56
N ALA A 71 1.66 1.08 2.42
CA ALA A 71 1.16 1.95 1.35
C ALA A 71 -0.37 2.09 1.40
N LEU A 72 -0.84 3.31 1.63
CA LEU A 72 -2.24 3.68 1.87
C LEU A 72 -2.78 4.73 0.89
N SER A 73 -2.17 4.87 -0.30
CA SER A 73 -2.70 5.70 -1.38
C SER A 73 -4.11 5.24 -1.78
N ASP A 74 -4.88 6.16 -2.37
CA ASP A 74 -6.20 5.89 -2.94
C ASP A 74 -6.10 5.19 -4.31
N SER A 75 -4.89 5.07 -4.86
CA SER A 75 -4.59 4.34 -6.11
C SER A 75 -3.91 3.00 -5.80
N ASP A 76 -4.50 1.91 -6.32
CA ASP A 76 -3.90 0.57 -6.25
C ASP A 76 -2.55 0.54 -6.95
N ALA A 77 -2.43 1.22 -8.09
CA ALA A 77 -1.20 1.24 -8.86
C ALA A 77 -0.06 1.93 -8.08
N ASP A 78 -0.36 3.03 -7.38
CA ASP A 78 0.61 3.73 -6.55
C ASP A 78 1.04 2.86 -5.38
N ASN A 79 0.08 2.19 -4.71
CA ASN A 79 0.38 1.29 -3.60
C ASN A 79 1.32 0.17 -4.02
N LEU A 80 1.09 -0.41 -5.20
CA LEU A 80 1.97 -1.40 -5.78
C LEU A 80 3.37 -0.83 -6.06
N VAL A 81 3.46 0.34 -6.71
CA VAL A 81 4.75 0.99 -7.01
C VAL A 81 5.52 1.30 -5.73
N ILE A 82 4.89 1.90 -4.72
CA ILE A 82 5.51 2.22 -3.43
C ILE A 82 6.10 0.96 -2.80
N CYS A 83 5.33 -0.13 -2.73
CA CYS A 83 5.82 -1.39 -2.17
C CYS A 83 7.00 -1.98 -2.95
N GLN A 84 6.98 -1.91 -4.29
CA GLN A 84 8.09 -2.41 -5.10
C GLN A 84 9.32 -1.49 -4.99
N MET A 85 9.15 -0.16 -4.93
CA MET A 85 10.23 0.79 -4.69
C MET A 85 10.97 0.47 -3.39
N ALA A 86 10.22 0.31 -2.30
CA ALA A 86 10.76 -0.04 -0.99
C ALA A 86 11.52 -1.38 -1.01
N ARG A 87 11.03 -2.38 -1.73
CA ARG A 87 11.75 -3.66 -1.87
C ARG A 87 13.02 -3.51 -2.69
N TYR A 88 12.91 -3.00 -3.92
CA TYR A 88 14.02 -3.01 -4.89
C TYR A 88 15.13 -2.03 -4.55
N PHE A 89 14.80 -0.85 -4.01
CA PHE A 89 15.79 0.20 -3.78
C PHE A 89 16.21 0.33 -2.31
N PHE A 90 15.37 -0.10 -1.36
CA PHE A 90 15.62 0.07 0.08
C PHE A 90 15.70 -1.25 0.85
N GLY A 91 15.48 -2.39 0.20
CA GLY A 91 15.58 -3.72 0.81
C GLY A 91 14.50 -4.02 1.87
N ILE A 92 13.41 -3.25 1.88
CA ILE A 92 12.32 -3.44 2.86
C ILE A 92 11.45 -4.61 2.39
N GLU A 93 11.71 -5.80 2.93
CA GLU A 93 11.04 -7.05 2.51
C GLU A 93 9.61 -7.22 3.05
N ARG A 94 9.24 -6.52 4.12
CA ARG A 94 7.86 -6.54 4.64
C ARG A 94 7.10 -5.34 4.09
N GLN A 95 6.08 -5.61 3.27
CA GLN A 95 5.23 -4.57 2.72
C GLN A 95 3.76 -4.90 2.97
N VAL A 96 3.02 -3.93 3.49
CA VAL A 96 1.58 -3.97 3.65
C VAL A 96 0.99 -2.90 2.76
N CYS A 97 -0.11 -3.17 2.05
CA CYS A 97 -0.81 -2.11 1.34
C CYS A 97 -2.31 -2.33 1.27
N THR A 98 -3.03 -1.27 0.91
CA THR A 98 -4.45 -1.40 0.58
C THR A 98 -4.70 -1.67 -0.90
N ALA A 99 -5.74 -2.45 -1.20
CA ALA A 99 -6.29 -2.62 -2.54
C ALA A 99 -7.77 -2.24 -2.56
N TYR A 100 -8.09 -1.15 -3.25
CA TYR A 100 -9.45 -0.68 -3.45
C TYR A 100 -10.25 -1.65 -4.31
N ASN A 101 -9.63 -2.16 -5.39
CA ASN A 101 -10.21 -3.24 -6.18
C ASN A 101 -9.82 -4.61 -5.59
N PRO A 102 -10.78 -5.40 -5.07
CA PRO A 102 -10.50 -6.74 -4.52
C PRO A 102 -9.78 -7.68 -5.50
N ARG A 103 -9.95 -7.48 -6.81
CA ARG A 103 -9.32 -8.29 -7.86
C ARG A 103 -7.79 -8.15 -7.88
N ASN A 104 -7.27 -7.00 -7.43
CA ASN A 104 -5.84 -6.73 -7.42
C ASN A 104 -5.09 -7.47 -6.29
N VAL A 105 -5.81 -7.99 -5.28
CA VAL A 105 -5.22 -8.65 -4.12
C VAL A 105 -4.36 -9.86 -4.52
N ALA A 106 -4.88 -10.71 -5.42
CA ALA A 106 -4.16 -11.90 -5.88
C ALA A 106 -2.88 -11.52 -6.65
N VAL A 107 -2.99 -10.53 -7.55
CA VAL A 107 -1.86 -10.02 -8.34
C VAL A 107 -0.78 -9.45 -7.44
N PHE A 108 -1.14 -8.63 -6.45
CA PHE A 108 -0.18 -8.00 -5.54
C PHE A 108 0.61 -9.03 -4.73
N LYS A 109 -0.07 -10.08 -4.24
CA LYS A 109 0.57 -11.20 -3.55
C LYS A 109 1.52 -11.96 -4.46
N LYS A 110 1.14 -12.24 -5.71
CA LYS A 110 2.03 -12.87 -6.71
C LYS A 110 3.26 -12.00 -7.02
N LEU A 111 3.12 -10.69 -6.94
CA LEU A 111 4.22 -9.72 -7.06
C LEU A 111 5.01 -9.56 -5.75
N GLY A 112 4.81 -10.45 -4.78
CA GLY A 112 5.61 -10.57 -3.55
C GLY A 112 5.18 -9.67 -2.40
N ILE A 113 4.12 -8.86 -2.54
CA ILE A 113 3.66 -8.00 -1.43
C ILE A 113 3.19 -8.89 -0.27
N SER A 114 3.80 -8.70 0.91
CA SER A 114 3.63 -9.60 2.04
C SER A 114 2.20 -9.65 2.60
N SER A 115 1.48 -8.52 2.60
CA SER A 115 0.08 -8.45 2.99
C SER A 115 -0.67 -7.38 2.21
N VAL A 116 -1.89 -7.70 1.78
CA VAL A 116 -2.74 -6.81 0.99
C VAL A 116 -4.13 -6.80 1.61
N VAL A 117 -4.61 -5.61 1.94
CA VAL A 117 -5.89 -5.40 2.64
C VAL A 117 -6.88 -4.73 1.70
N SER A 118 -8.01 -5.38 1.42
CA SER A 118 -9.10 -4.76 0.66
C SER A 118 -10.30 -4.47 1.55
N ALA A 119 -10.47 -3.19 1.90
CA ALA A 119 -11.62 -2.74 2.67
C ALA A 119 -12.93 -3.06 1.94
N THR A 120 -12.98 -2.86 0.62
CA THR A 120 -14.13 -3.19 -0.23
C THR A 120 -14.55 -4.66 -0.06
N PHE A 121 -13.59 -5.58 -0.12
CA PHE A 121 -13.86 -7.01 0.05
C PHE A 121 -14.36 -7.33 1.47
N MET A 122 -13.68 -6.82 2.49
CA MET A 122 -14.05 -7.05 3.90
C MET A 122 -15.44 -6.50 4.22
N LEU A 123 -15.73 -5.28 3.79
CA LEU A 123 -17.03 -4.64 3.99
C LEU A 123 -18.14 -5.37 3.23
N SER A 124 -17.90 -5.77 1.97
CA SER A 124 -18.87 -6.55 1.20
C SER A 124 -19.26 -7.84 1.93
N ARG A 125 -18.30 -8.52 2.57
CA ARG A 125 -18.55 -9.74 3.34
C ARG A 125 -19.39 -9.47 4.59
N LEU A 126 -19.04 -8.45 5.36
CA LEU A 126 -19.78 -8.07 6.56
C LEU A 126 -21.21 -7.64 6.23
N ILE A 127 -21.41 -6.88 5.15
CA ILE A 127 -22.73 -6.43 4.71
C ILE A 127 -23.58 -7.62 4.25
N GLU A 128 -23.01 -8.56 3.49
CA GLU A 128 -23.73 -9.76 3.05
C GLU A 128 -24.15 -10.63 4.24
N GLU A 129 -23.24 -10.85 5.20
CA GLU A 129 -23.54 -11.57 6.43
C GLU A 129 -24.66 -10.91 7.24
N ALA A 130 -24.57 -9.59 7.45
CA ALA A 130 -25.60 -8.83 8.15
C ALA A 130 -26.94 -8.86 7.40
N SER A 131 -26.92 -8.82 6.07
CA SER A 131 -28.10 -8.86 5.22
C SER A 131 -28.82 -10.20 5.30
N LEU A 132 -28.08 -11.32 5.28
CA LEU A 132 -28.64 -12.67 5.45
C LEU A 132 -29.26 -12.86 6.84
N ALA A 133 -28.56 -12.39 7.89
CA ALA A 133 -29.07 -12.42 9.25
C ALA A 133 -30.37 -11.62 9.41
N ALA A 134 -30.46 -10.44 8.78
CA ALA A 134 -31.66 -9.59 8.83
C ALA A 134 -32.87 -10.21 8.11
N LEU A 135 -32.65 -11.06 7.10
CA LEU A 135 -33.71 -11.71 6.32
C LEU A 135 -34.20 -13.03 6.94
N GLY A 136 -33.67 -13.46 8.09
CA GLY A 136 -34.06 -14.69 8.77
C GLY A 136 -33.64 -15.99 8.06
N GLY A 137 -32.73 -15.90 7.08
CA GLY A 137 -32.15 -17.06 6.41
C GLY A 137 -30.95 -17.62 7.16
N GLU A 138 -30.83 -18.95 7.27
CA GLU A 138 -29.56 -19.57 7.66
C GLU A 138 -28.49 -19.19 6.64
N VAL A 139 -27.31 -18.74 7.10
CA VAL A 139 -26.14 -18.56 6.23
C VAL A 139 -25.86 -19.91 5.58
N PRO A 140 -26.01 -20.07 4.25
CA PRO A 140 -25.76 -21.35 3.61
C PRO A 140 -24.32 -21.76 3.91
N LYS A 141 -24.06 -23.00 4.37
CA LYS A 141 -22.68 -23.48 4.65
C LYS A 141 -21.71 -23.22 3.48
N HIS A 142 -22.23 -23.17 2.26
CA HIS A 142 -21.49 -22.89 1.03
C HIS A 142 -21.14 -21.42 0.82
N ALA A 143 -21.76 -20.46 1.52
CA ALA A 143 -21.33 -19.05 1.49
C ALA A 143 -19.91 -18.91 2.05
N ARG A 144 -19.64 -19.59 3.17
CA ARG A 144 -18.29 -19.66 3.77
C ARG A 144 -17.23 -20.25 2.82
N GLU A 145 -17.58 -21.26 2.04
CA GLU A 145 -16.66 -21.93 1.09
C GLU A 145 -16.53 -21.16 -0.25
N ARG A 146 -17.59 -20.49 -0.71
CA ARG A 146 -17.55 -19.63 -1.90
C ARG A 146 -16.57 -18.48 -1.74
N HIS A 147 -16.30 -18.01 -0.54
CA HIS A 147 -15.39 -16.88 -0.31
C HIS A 147 -13.91 -17.27 -0.37
N ALA A 148 -13.56 -18.49 0.08
CA ALA A 148 -12.25 -19.08 -0.19
C ALA A 148 -12.07 -19.36 -1.70
N ALA A 149 -13.15 -19.78 -2.37
CA ALA A 149 -13.16 -20.02 -3.80
C ALA A 149 -13.26 -18.74 -4.66
N GLU A 150 -13.84 -17.63 -4.18
CA GLU A 150 -13.88 -16.34 -4.90
C GLU A 150 -12.50 -15.70 -4.92
N GLY A 151 -11.77 -15.74 -3.80
CA GLY A 151 -10.35 -15.42 -3.75
C GLY A 151 -9.52 -16.24 -4.76
N ALA A 152 -9.95 -17.47 -5.07
CA ALA A 152 -9.35 -18.35 -6.08
C ALA A 152 -9.97 -18.23 -7.50
N ARG A 153 -11.18 -17.66 -7.67
CA ARG A 153 -11.83 -17.43 -8.97
C ARG A 153 -11.39 -16.10 -9.59
N PHE A 154 -11.03 -15.12 -8.77
CA PHE A 154 -10.32 -13.92 -9.24
C PHE A 154 -8.95 -14.26 -9.86
N ASP A 155 -8.47 -15.50 -9.71
CA ASP A 155 -7.16 -15.98 -10.14
C ASP A 155 -7.09 -16.42 -11.62
N GLN A 156 -8.20 -16.48 -12.37
CA GLN A 156 -8.20 -17.12 -13.71
C GLN A 156 -8.75 -16.28 -14.88
N GLY A 157 -9.57 -15.24 -14.65
CA GLY A 157 -10.30 -14.56 -15.73
C GLY A 157 -9.97 -13.08 -15.95
N ASP A 158 -9.87 -12.30 -14.87
CA ASP A 158 -9.58 -10.85 -14.91
C ASP A 158 -8.08 -10.52 -14.80
N GLU A 159 -7.25 -11.57 -14.77
CA GLU A 159 -5.83 -11.48 -14.47
C GLU A 159 -5.07 -10.76 -15.60
N LEU A 160 -5.45 -10.96 -16.87
CA LEU A 160 -4.70 -10.44 -18.02
C LEU A 160 -4.73 -8.91 -18.15
N ASP A 161 -5.89 -8.27 -17.97
CA ASP A 161 -6.02 -6.81 -18.08
C ASP A 161 -5.46 -6.08 -16.85
N ALA A 162 -5.76 -6.57 -15.65
CA ALA A 162 -5.24 -6.00 -14.41
C ALA A 162 -3.72 -6.15 -14.31
N THR A 163 -3.16 -7.32 -14.69
CA THR A 163 -1.71 -7.50 -14.70
C THR A 163 -1.02 -6.68 -15.78
N ALA A 164 -1.59 -6.52 -16.98
CA ALA A 164 -0.97 -5.71 -18.02
C ALA A 164 -0.85 -4.24 -17.60
N GLY A 165 -1.94 -3.66 -17.06
CA GLY A 165 -1.93 -2.29 -16.56
C GLY A 165 -0.95 -2.09 -15.39
N LEU A 166 -1.00 -2.97 -14.39
CA LEU A 166 -0.14 -2.88 -13.21
C LEU A 166 1.34 -3.16 -13.53
N ARG A 167 1.63 -4.10 -14.45
CA ARG A 167 3.01 -4.34 -14.91
C ARG A 167 3.58 -3.15 -15.66
N ARG A 168 2.75 -2.48 -16.48
CA ARG A 168 3.18 -1.26 -17.17
C ARG A 168 3.49 -0.15 -16.17
N VAL A 169 2.58 0.13 -15.24
CA VAL A 169 2.81 1.15 -14.19
C VAL A 169 4.05 0.83 -13.36
N LEU A 170 4.27 -0.45 -13.06
CA LEU A 170 5.49 -0.90 -12.39
C LEU A 170 6.75 -0.67 -13.21
N SER A 171 6.73 -1.04 -14.49
CA SER A 171 7.85 -0.84 -15.40
C SER A 171 8.17 0.66 -15.53
N ASP A 172 7.16 1.48 -15.73
CA ASP A 172 7.30 2.93 -15.89
C ASP A 172 7.82 3.57 -14.60
N GLY A 173 7.29 3.16 -13.44
CA GLY A 173 7.75 3.62 -12.13
C GLY A 173 9.21 3.25 -11.85
N LEU A 174 9.58 1.98 -12.02
CA LEU A 174 10.94 1.49 -11.81
C LEU A 174 11.94 2.14 -12.77
N HIS A 175 11.58 2.28 -14.05
CA HIS A 175 12.44 2.98 -15.02
C HIS A 175 12.62 4.45 -14.67
N ALA A 176 11.56 5.16 -14.27
CA ALA A 176 11.70 6.54 -13.83
C ALA A 176 12.67 6.66 -12.64
N ALA A 177 12.59 5.75 -11.66
CA ALA A 177 13.52 5.71 -10.52
C ALA A 177 14.96 5.34 -10.92
N GLU A 178 15.16 4.49 -11.94
CA GLU A 178 16.48 4.17 -12.49
C GLU A 178 17.09 5.34 -13.27
N GLU A 179 16.30 6.04 -14.08
CA GLU A 179 16.73 7.24 -14.79
C GLU A 179 17.13 8.35 -13.81
N GLU A 180 16.37 8.54 -12.74
CA GLU A 180 16.70 9.45 -11.64
C GLU A 180 18.06 9.12 -11.02
N ARG A 181 18.32 7.82 -10.77
CA ARG A 181 19.62 7.35 -10.25
C ARG A 181 20.78 7.74 -11.19
N HIS A 182 20.59 7.68 -12.50
CA HIS A 182 21.62 8.03 -13.48
C HIS A 182 21.74 9.55 -13.73
N GLY A 183 20.65 10.30 -13.64
CA GLY A 183 20.64 11.76 -13.75
C GLY A 183 21.31 12.45 -12.56
N PHE A 184 21.13 11.92 -11.36
CA PHE A 184 21.68 12.46 -10.11
C PHE A 184 23.22 12.46 -10.07
N TRP A 185 23.87 11.45 -10.66
CA TRP A 185 25.34 11.40 -10.78
C TRP A 185 25.92 12.35 -11.84
N ARG A 186 25.10 12.92 -12.74
CA ARG A 186 25.57 13.92 -13.72
C ARG A 186 25.54 15.36 -13.19
N GLY A 187 24.86 15.61 -12.07
CA GLY A 187 24.73 16.96 -11.47
C GLY A 187 25.64 17.26 -10.28
N ARG A 188 26.36 16.27 -9.74
CA ARG A 188 27.34 16.46 -8.65
C ARG A 188 28.75 15.99 -9.06
N ARG A 189 29.35 16.72 -9.99
CA ARG A 189 30.80 16.86 -10.06
C ARG A 189 31.11 18.35 -10.09
N VAL A 190 31.94 18.74 -9.11
CA VAL A 190 32.44 20.08 -8.73
C VAL A 190 31.45 20.97 -7.98
#